data_AF-A0A942E6Y3-F1
#
_entry.id   AF-A0A942E6Y3-F1
#
_cell.length_a   1.000
_cell.length_b   1.000
_cell.length_c   1.000
_cell.angle_alpha   90.00
_cell.angle_beta   90.00
_cell.angle_gamma   90.00
#
_symmetry.space_group_name_H-M   'P 1'
#
loop_
_entity.id
_entity.type
_entity.pdbx_description
1 polymer ?
#
loop_
_entity_poly.entity_id
_entity_poly.type
_entity_poly.pdbx_seq_one_letter_code
_entity_poly.pdbx_strand_id
1 'polypeptide(L)'
;MDHSQHTPLSSHELTPETLQGATIYGADDESVGHVSHLHGSGAACQVIVDVGGFLGLGAKHVVVGLGQLEFMRDENGKVHAVTGWTKDQLKSMPEHED
;
A
#
# COMPACT_ATOMS: atom_id res chain seq x y z
N MET A 1 14.03 -7.45 5.24
CA MET A 1 14.43 -6.38 6.18
C MET A 1 13.98 -6.79 7.58
N ASP A 2 14.55 -6.25 8.67
CA ASP A 2 14.10 -6.60 10.04
C ASP A 2 12.92 -5.70 10.42
N HIS A 3 11.70 -6.22 10.24
CA HIS A 3 10.47 -5.49 10.49
C HIS A 3 10.19 -5.30 12.00
N SER A 4 11.05 -5.77 12.91
CA SER A 4 10.82 -5.71 14.37
C SER A 4 11.00 -4.31 14.97
N GLN A 5 11.56 -3.35 14.22
CA GLN A 5 11.72 -1.95 14.66
C GLN A 5 10.70 -1.00 14.04
N HIS A 6 9.78 -1.53 13.24
CA HIS A 6 8.83 -0.72 12.51
C HIS A 6 7.64 -0.39 13.42
N THR A 7 7.33 0.90 13.55
CA THR A 7 6.21 1.33 14.39
C THR A 7 4.92 1.27 13.56
N PRO A 8 3.92 0.47 13.95
CA PRO A 8 2.64 0.46 13.25
C PRO A 8 1.96 1.81 13.40
N LEU A 9 1.40 2.31 12.31
CA LEU A 9 0.67 3.58 12.32
C LEU A 9 -0.61 3.43 13.12
N SER A 10 -0.85 4.37 14.04
CA SER A 10 -2.11 4.43 14.78
C SER A 10 -3.25 4.83 13.86
N SER A 11 -4.48 4.41 14.17
CA SER A 11 -5.67 4.70 13.36
C SER A 11 -5.91 6.20 13.10
N HIS A 12 -5.41 7.08 13.96
CA HIS A 12 -5.42 8.54 13.78
C HIS A 12 -4.42 9.05 12.73
N GLU A 13 -3.32 8.31 12.48
CA GLU A 13 -2.30 8.66 11.49
C GLU A 13 -2.55 8.02 10.12
N LEU A 14 -3.53 7.11 10.01
CA LEU A 14 -3.95 6.49 8.76
C LEU A 14 -4.75 7.46 7.88
N THR A 15 -4.11 8.55 7.50
CA THR A 15 -4.68 9.61 6.68
C THR A 15 -4.17 9.52 5.24
N PRO A 16 -4.98 9.91 4.24
CA PRO A 16 -4.57 9.90 2.84
C PRO A 16 -3.25 10.64 2.63
N GLU A 17 -3.08 11.80 3.24
CA GLU A 17 -1.87 12.63 3.19
C GLU A 17 -0.61 11.97 3.76
N THR A 18 -0.74 11.06 4.74
CA THR A 18 0.40 10.34 5.32
C THR A 18 0.73 9.06 4.54
N LEU A 19 -0.30 8.41 3.99
CA LEU A 19 -0.18 7.10 3.33
C LEU A 19 0.01 7.21 1.81
N GLN A 20 -0.39 8.32 1.19
CA GLN A 20 -0.23 8.57 -0.24
C GLN A 20 1.25 8.60 -0.61
N GLY A 21 1.62 7.88 -1.67
CA GLY A 21 3.00 7.73 -2.11
C GLY A 21 3.82 6.72 -1.29
N ALA A 22 3.22 6.04 -0.31
CA ALA A 22 3.90 4.99 0.43
C ALA A 22 4.26 3.80 -0.50
N THR A 23 5.47 3.28 -0.36
CA THR A 23 5.90 2.08 -1.08
C THR A 23 5.25 0.85 -0.46
N ILE A 24 4.75 -0.06 -1.30
CA ILE A 24 4.18 -1.33 -0.84
C ILE A 24 5.17 -2.45 -1.12
N TYR A 25 5.47 -3.19 -0.06
CA TYR A 25 6.36 -4.34 -0.08
C TYR A 25 5.56 -5.64 0.01
N GLY A 26 5.92 -6.62 -0.82
CA GLY A 26 5.35 -7.96 -0.77
C GLY A 26 6.03 -8.83 0.30
N ALA A 27 5.63 -10.11 0.35
CA ALA A 27 6.19 -11.11 1.26
C ALA A 27 7.71 -11.28 1.14
N ASP A 28 8.27 -11.06 -0.05
CA ASP A 28 9.71 -11.17 -0.36
C ASP A 28 10.48 -9.86 -0.13
N ASP A 29 9.89 -8.86 0.53
CA ASP A 29 10.47 -7.52 0.71
C ASP A 29 10.73 -6.79 -0.62
N GLU A 30 10.10 -7.25 -1.70
CA GLU A 30 10.17 -6.61 -3.01
C GLU A 30 9.10 -5.51 -3.14
N SER A 31 9.43 -4.43 -3.84
CA SER A 31 8.47 -3.39 -4.18
C SER A 31 7.48 -3.93 -5.23
N VAL A 32 6.28 -4.26 -4.75
CA VAL A 32 5.19 -4.73 -5.61
C VAL A 32 4.43 -3.57 -6.25
N GLY A 33 4.43 -2.42 -5.58
CA GLY A 33 3.67 -1.24 -5.98
C GLY A 33 3.85 -0.03 -5.07
N HIS A 34 2.97 0.95 -5.25
CA HIS A 34 2.89 2.15 -4.41
C HIS A 34 1.43 2.54 -4.16
N VAL A 35 1.20 3.26 -3.07
CA VAL A 35 -0.12 3.81 -2.74
C VAL A 35 -0.38 5.03 -3.60
N SER A 36 -1.39 4.96 -4.46
CA SER A 36 -1.82 6.08 -5.30
C SER A 36 -2.64 7.08 -4.51
N HIS A 37 -3.69 6.57 -3.87
CA HIS A 37 -4.70 7.37 -3.21
C HIS A 37 -5.47 6.53 -2.20
N LEU A 38 -6.03 7.16 -1.17
CA LEU A 38 -6.95 6.51 -0.25
C LEU A 38 -8.32 7.14 -0.36
N HIS A 39 -9.33 6.30 -0.54
CA HIS A 39 -10.71 6.71 -0.64
C HIS A 39 -11.46 6.38 0.66
N GLY A 40 -12.11 7.38 1.25
CA GLY A 40 -12.89 7.23 2.48
C GLY A 40 -12.12 7.57 3.76
N SER A 41 -12.76 7.30 4.91
CA SER A 41 -12.20 7.52 6.24
C SER A 41 -12.68 6.44 7.22
N GLY A 42 -11.84 6.05 8.18
CA GLY A 42 -12.17 5.05 9.20
C GLY A 42 -12.14 3.59 8.69
N ALA A 43 -13.03 2.75 9.21
CA ALA A 43 -13.03 1.30 8.94
C ALA A 43 -13.37 0.92 7.48
N ALA A 44 -13.96 1.84 6.72
CA ALA A 44 -14.31 1.65 5.30
C ALA A 44 -13.28 2.26 4.34
N CYS A 45 -12.08 2.61 4.82
CA CYS A 45 -11.01 3.10 3.97
C CYS A 45 -10.62 2.08 2.89
N GLN A 46 -10.67 2.54 1.64
CA GLN A 46 -10.20 1.83 0.47
C GLN A 46 -8.85 2.43 0.06
N VAL A 47 -7.85 1.58 -0.12
CA VAL A 47 -6.51 2.00 -0.55
C VAL A 47 -6.35 1.62 -2.02
N ILE A 48 -6.13 2.62 -2.86
CA ILE A 48 -5.84 2.43 -4.27
C ILE A 48 -4.34 2.24 -4.40
N VAL A 49 -3.98 1.07 -4.92
CA VAL A 49 -2.61 0.61 -5.06
C VAL A 49 -2.27 0.49 -6.54
N ASP A 50 -1.15 1.11 -6.91
CA ASP A 50 -0.56 1.01 -8.24
C ASP A 50 0.41 -0.16 -8.32
N VAL A 51 0.08 -1.16 -9.13
CA VAL A 51 0.83 -2.41 -9.24
C VAL A 51 1.40 -2.57 -10.63
N GLY A 52 2.73 -2.65 -10.70
CA GLY A 52 3.44 -2.68 -11.97
C GLY A 52 3.36 -1.35 -12.72
N GLY A 53 3.96 -1.32 -13.91
CA GLY A 53 4.13 -0.09 -14.68
C GLY A 53 5.30 0.75 -14.17
N PHE A 54 6.15 1.20 -15.10
CA PHE A 54 7.17 2.20 -14.80
C PHE A 54 6.51 3.56 -15.09
N LEU A 55 6.35 4.42 -14.08
CA LEU A 55 5.84 5.79 -14.24
C LEU A 55 4.44 5.90 -14.91
N GLY A 56 3.45 5.11 -14.44
CA GLY A 56 2.06 5.26 -14.88
C GLY A 56 1.71 4.65 -16.25
N LEU A 57 2.70 4.11 -16.99
CA LEU A 57 2.45 3.35 -18.21
C LEU A 57 2.38 1.86 -17.90
N GLY A 58 1.18 1.28 -18.04
CA GLY A 58 0.92 -0.12 -17.72
C GLY A 58 0.88 -0.42 -16.22
N ALA A 59 0.64 0.62 -15.40
CA ALA A 59 0.30 0.46 -14.01
C ALA A 59 -1.16 0.04 -13.88
N LYS A 60 -1.42 -0.95 -13.02
CA LYS A 60 -2.75 -1.44 -12.72
C LYS A 60 -3.20 -0.86 -11.39
N HIS A 61 -4.38 -0.25 -11.36
CA HIS A 61 -5.00 0.26 -10.14
C HIS A 61 -5.81 -0.85 -9.48
N VAL A 62 -5.38 -1.30 -8.31
CA VAL A 62 -6.14 -2.28 -7.50
C VAL A 62 -6.58 -1.63 -6.22
N VAL A 63 -7.86 -1.81 -5.89
CA VAL A 63 -8.39 -1.39 -4.60
C VAL A 63 -8.25 -2.53 -3.60
N VAL A 64 -7.60 -2.22 -2.49
CA VAL A 64 -7.43 -3.11 -1.34
C VAL A 64 -7.98 -2.43 -0.10
N GLY A 65 -8.59 -3.22 0.77
CA GLY A 65 -9.09 -2.70 2.04
C GLY A 65 -7.91 -2.29 2.92
N LEU A 66 -8.07 -1.20 3.69
CA LEU A 66 -7.01 -0.77 4.61
C LEU A 66 -6.61 -1.88 5.60
N GLY A 67 -7.55 -2.73 6.02
CA GLY A 67 -7.25 -3.88 6.88
C GLY A 67 -6.46 -5.03 6.23
N GLN A 68 -6.20 -4.97 4.92
CA GLN A 68 -5.37 -5.93 4.19
C GLN A 68 -3.93 -5.44 3.99
N LEU A 69 -3.67 -4.17 4.28
CA LEU A 69 -2.35 -3.55 4.18
C LEU A 69 -1.88 -3.17 5.57
N GLU A 70 -0.66 -3.55 5.91
CA GLU A 70 -0.07 -3.16 7.17
C GLU A 70 0.83 -1.95 6.97
N PHE A 71 0.37 -0.79 7.44
CA PHE A 71 1.09 0.46 7.33
C PHE A 71 2.05 0.63 8.50
N MET A 72 3.32 0.84 8.17
CA MET A 72 4.37 0.99 9.15
C MET A 72 5.24 2.20 8.82
N ARG A 73 5.81 2.78 9.88
CA ARG A 73 6.77 3.87 9.79
C ARG A 73 8.15 3.36 10.19
N ASP A 74 9.12 3.59 9.31
CA ASP A 74 10.54 3.33 9.53
C ASP A 74 11.16 4.41 10.45
N GLU A 75 12.35 4.15 11.00
CA GLU A 75 13.12 5.10 11.83
C GLU A 75 13.34 6.45 11.14
N ASN A 76 13.40 6.48 9.80
CA ASN A 76 13.53 7.70 9.02
C ASN A 76 12.23 8.53 8.90
N GLY A 77 11.14 8.07 9.53
CA GLY A 77 9.80 8.67 9.38
C GLY A 77 9.12 8.32 8.05
N LYS A 78 9.74 7.46 7.23
CA LYS A 78 9.17 7.03 5.94
C LYS A 78 8.08 5.99 6.19
N VAL A 79 6.89 6.30 5.68
CA VAL A 79 5.75 5.39 5.69
C VAL A 79 5.84 4.42 4.51
N HIS A 80 5.61 3.16 4.81
CA HIS A 80 5.49 2.08 3.82
C HIS A 80 4.36 1.14 4.25
N ALA A 81 3.89 0.35 3.29
CA ALA A 81 2.90 -0.67 3.54
C ALA A 81 3.49 -2.05 3.23
N VAL A 82 3.05 -3.05 3.96
CA VAL A 82 3.40 -4.44 3.72
C VAL A 82 2.13 -5.20 3.38
N THR A 83 2.23 -6.08 2.40
CA THR A 83 1.15 -6.95 1.95
C THR A 83 1.62 -8.39 1.87
N GLY A 84 0.71 -9.32 2.20
CA GLY A 84 0.95 -10.75 2.00
C GLY A 84 0.83 -11.20 0.55
N TRP A 85 0.40 -10.30 -0.35
CA TRP A 85 0.22 -10.59 -1.77
C TRP A 85 1.52 -10.38 -2.55
N THR A 86 1.77 -11.23 -3.54
CA THR A 86 2.86 -11.01 -4.50
C THR A 86 2.42 -10.04 -5.60
N LYS A 87 3.40 -9.48 -6.32
CA LYS A 87 3.14 -8.59 -7.46
C LYS A 87 2.23 -9.22 -8.51
N ASP A 88 2.43 -10.49 -8.83
CA ASP A 88 1.62 -11.23 -9.80
C ASP A 88 0.19 -11.51 -9.30
N GLN A 89 0.03 -11.76 -8.00
CA GLN A 89 -1.30 -11.90 -7.40
C GLN A 89 -2.08 -10.58 -7.47
N LEU A 90 -1.43 -9.48 -7.12
CA LEU A 90 -2.03 -8.15 -7.23
C LEU A 90 -2.37 -7.79 -8.69
N LYS A 91 -1.52 -8.14 -9.65
CA LYS A 91 -1.84 -7.97 -11.09
C LYS A 91 -3.02 -8.83 -11.55
N SER A 92 -3.22 -9.99 -10.93
CA SER A 92 -4.33 -10.90 -11.24
C SER A 92 -5.64 -10.50 -10.55
N MET A 93 -5.60 -9.62 -9.54
CA MET A 93 -6.80 -9.08 -8.89
C MET A 93 -7.60 -8.21 -9.87
N PRO A 94 -8.93 -8.06 -9.66
CA PRO A 94 -9.75 -7.18 -10.48
C PRO A 94 -9.21 -5.75 -10.42
N GLU A 95 -9.00 -5.15 -11.59
CA GLU A 95 -8.68 -3.72 -11.67
C GLU A 95 -9.86 -2.92 -11.16
N HIS A 96 -9.60 -1.86 -10.42
CA HIS A 96 -10.60 -0.85 -10.19
C HIS A 96 -10.75 -0.03 -11.48
N GLU A 97 -11.69 -0.42 -12.34
CA GLU A 97 -12.23 0.46 -13.37
C GLU A 97 -13.18 1.46 -12.70
N ASP A 98 -12.83 2.75 -12.73
CA ASP A 98 -13.76 3.85 -12.43
C ASP A 98 -14.69 4.11 -13.63
#